data_AF-A0A5N6E6H4-F1
#
_entry.id   AF-A0A5N6E6H4-F1
#
_cell.length_a   1.000
_cell.length_b   1.000
_cell.length_c   1.000
_cell.angle_alpha   90.00
_cell.angle_beta   90.00
_cell.angle_gamma   90.00
#
_symmetry.space_group_name_H-M   'P 1'
#
loop_
_entity.id
_entity.type
_entity.pdbx_description
1 polymer ?
#
loop_
_entity_poly.entity_id
_entity_poly.type
_entity_poly.pdbx_seq_one_letter_code
_entity_poly.pdbx_strand_id
1 'polypeptide(L)'
;MALGAESTYLQTCFQESFLRIGMREVHVEGADVHTVWRIWQLIYLYHYSTDLCPWTMIPETLSGPYLHLQVYLLASCWGLSDELQHKALRSYTDALDRHS
;
A
#
# COMPACT_ATOMS: atom_id res chain seq x y z
N MET A 1 9.54 -6.81 12.93
CA MET A 1 9.62 -6.24 11.56
C MET A 1 8.20 -6.22 11.04
N ALA A 2 7.47 -5.10 11.17
CA ALA A 2 6.03 -5.05 10.91
C ALA A 2 5.68 -5.37 9.44
N LEU A 3 6.47 -4.81 8.49
CA LEU A 3 6.20 -4.95 7.05
C LEU A 3 6.23 -6.39 6.54
N GLY A 4 7.19 -7.21 6.98
CA GLY A 4 7.27 -8.61 6.54
C GLY A 4 6.27 -9.53 7.24
N ALA A 5 5.76 -9.15 8.42
CA ALA A 5 4.67 -9.86 9.07
C ALA A 5 3.34 -9.61 8.37
N GLU A 6 3.15 -8.37 7.91
CA GLU A 6 1.90 -7.90 7.31
C GLU A 6 1.87 -7.98 5.78
N SER A 7 2.94 -8.40 5.11
CA SER A 7 2.99 -8.54 3.64
C SER A 7 3.93 -9.64 3.23
N THR A 8 3.38 -10.67 2.57
CA THR A 8 4.17 -11.77 2.01
C THR A 8 5.12 -11.30 0.91
N TYR A 9 4.69 -10.35 0.08
CA TYR A 9 5.54 -9.74 -0.95
C TYR A 9 6.77 -9.08 -0.33
N LEU A 10 6.58 -8.19 0.66
CA LEU A 10 7.70 -7.48 1.28
C LEU A 10 8.62 -8.42 2.04
N GLN A 11 8.06 -9.44 2.71
CA GLN A 11 8.86 -10.47 3.37
C GLN A 11 9.80 -11.16 2.38
N THR A 12 9.28 -11.58 1.22
CA THR A 12 10.10 -12.18 0.15
C THR A 12 11.15 -11.20 -0.36
N CYS A 13 10.78 -9.96 -0.68
CA CYS A 13 11.72 -8.95 -1.17
C CYS A 13 12.85 -8.66 -0.17
N PHE A 14 12.54 -8.56 1.13
CA PHE A 14 13.56 -8.35 2.16
C PHE A 14 14.48 -9.57 2.29
N GLN A 15 13.95 -10.78 2.22
CA GLN A 15 14.75 -12.00 2.26
C GLN A 15 15.71 -12.07 1.06
N GLU A 16 15.22 -11.80 -0.14
CA GLU A 16 16.03 -11.80 -1.36
C GLU A 16 17.11 -10.71 -1.35
N SER A 17 16.76 -9.50 -0.92
CA SER A 17 17.69 -8.37 -0.84
C SER A 17 18.82 -8.64 0.16
N PHE A 18 18.48 -9.20 1.33
CA PHE A 18 19.46 -9.58 2.34
C PHE A 18 20.43 -10.65 1.82
N LEU A 19 19.94 -11.63 1.05
CA LEU A 19 20.75 -12.70 0.47
C LEU A 19 21.69 -12.23 -0.65
N ARG A 20 21.29 -11.25 -1.46
CA ARG A 20 22.07 -10.82 -2.64
C ARG A 20 23.16 -9.80 -2.34
N ILE A 21 22.95 -8.87 -1.39
CA ILE A 21 23.80 -7.66 -1.28
C ILE A 21 24.10 -7.28 0.18
N GLY A 22 23.49 -7.94 1.17
CA GLY A 22 23.58 -7.50 2.58
C GLY A 22 22.94 -6.14 2.86
N MET A 23 22.29 -5.54 1.85
CA MET A 23 21.58 -4.27 1.95
C MET A 23 20.12 -4.51 2.33
N ARG A 24 19.53 -3.58 3.07
CA ARG A 24 18.12 -3.63 3.54
C ARG A 24 17.21 -2.77 2.67
N GLU A 25 17.50 -2.70 1.38
CA GLU A 25 16.76 -1.88 0.44
C GLU A 25 15.89 -2.76 -0.45
N VAL A 26 14.63 -2.35 -0.65
CA VAL A 26 13.68 -2.99 -1.55
C VAL A 26 13.26 -1.96 -2.59
N HIS A 27 13.42 -2.34 -3.85
CA HIS A 27 12.95 -1.53 -4.97
C HIS A 27 11.54 -1.99 -5.33
N VAL A 28 10.60 -1.06 -5.28
CA VAL A 28 9.20 -1.30 -5.65
C VAL A 28 8.98 -0.70 -7.03
N GLU A 29 8.69 -1.56 -8.00
CA GLU A 29 8.35 -1.16 -9.36
C GLU A 29 6.85 -1.36 -9.62
N GLY A 30 6.27 -0.55 -10.51
CA GLY A 30 4.88 -0.71 -10.95
C GLY A 30 3.80 -0.25 -9.97
N ALA A 31 4.18 0.34 -8.83
CA ALA A 31 3.24 0.95 -7.90
C ALA A 31 3.44 2.47 -7.83
N ASP A 32 2.33 3.20 -7.81
CA ASP A 32 2.34 4.65 -7.57
C ASP A 32 2.80 4.97 -6.14
N VAL A 33 3.63 6.01 -6.00
CA VAL A 33 4.25 6.40 -4.74
C VAL A 33 3.23 6.83 -3.68
N HIS A 34 2.11 7.46 -4.08
CA HIS A 34 1.07 7.85 -3.14
C HIS A 34 0.27 6.62 -2.68
N THR A 35 0.05 5.66 -3.57
CA THR A 35 -0.58 4.38 -3.24
C THR A 35 0.28 3.57 -2.27
N VAL A 36 1.60 3.49 -2.52
CA VAL A 36 2.57 2.87 -1.62
C VAL A 36 2.58 3.56 -0.25
N TRP A 37 2.56 4.90 -0.22
CA TRP A 37 2.47 5.65 1.02
C TRP A 37 1.23 5.29 1.85
N ARG A 38 0.07 5.13 1.20
CA ARG A 38 -1.16 4.71 1.87
C ARG A 38 -1.10 3.27 2.36
N ILE A 39 -0.41 2.38 1.65
CA ILE A 39 -0.13 1.03 2.17
C ILE A 39 0.70 1.10 3.45
N TRP A 40 1.70 1.99 3.53
CA TRP A 40 2.45 2.19 4.77
C TRP A 40 1.58 2.69 5.91
N GLN A 41 0.76 3.70 5.67
CA GLN A 41 -0.18 4.18 6.68
C GLN A 41 -1.12 3.03 7.10
N LEU A 42 -1.65 2.25 6.15
CA LEU A 42 -2.54 1.13 6.45
C LEU A 42 -1.86 0.08 7.34
N ILE A 43 -0.63 -0.31 7.04
CA ILE A 43 0.11 -1.30 7.84
C ILE A 43 0.43 -0.77 9.24
N TYR A 44 0.91 0.48 9.35
CA TYR A 44 1.43 1.00 10.63
C TYR A 44 0.37 1.65 11.51
N LEU A 45 -0.63 2.28 10.91
CA LEU A 45 -1.66 3.07 11.60
C LEU A 45 -3.03 2.40 11.53
N TYR A 46 -3.14 1.29 10.81
CA TYR A 46 -4.40 0.60 10.58
C TYR A 46 -5.43 1.50 9.88
N HIS A 47 -5.02 2.59 9.22
CA HIS A 47 -5.86 3.47 8.40
C HIS A 47 -4.96 4.28 7.47
N TYR A 48 -5.52 4.89 6.42
CA TYR A 48 -4.76 5.75 5.51
C TYR A 48 -5.54 7.01 5.17
N SER A 49 -4.81 8.08 4.85
CA SER A 49 -5.36 9.35 4.40
C SER A 49 -5.47 9.39 2.87
N THR A 50 -6.35 10.24 2.34
CA THR A 50 -6.34 10.60 0.92
C THR A 50 -5.26 11.63 0.60
N ASP A 51 -4.59 12.20 1.60
CA ASP A 51 -3.50 13.15 1.41
C ASP A 51 -2.32 12.55 0.62
N LEU A 52 -1.62 13.42 -0.10
CA LEU A 52 -0.43 13.06 -0.86
C LEU A 52 0.71 12.60 0.06
N CYS A 53 1.53 11.68 -0.44
CA CYS A 53 2.83 11.40 0.15
C CYS A 53 3.65 12.69 0.31
N PRO A 54 4.08 13.06 1.53
CA PRO A 54 4.77 14.32 1.78
C PRO A 54 6.22 14.34 1.27
N TRP A 55 6.78 13.18 0.89
CA TRP A 55 8.18 13.04 0.49
C TRP A 55 8.39 12.90 -1.02
N THR A 56 7.35 13.18 -1.82
CA THR A 56 7.45 13.14 -3.27
C THR A 56 6.92 14.44 -3.89
N MET A 57 7.52 14.83 -5.00
CA MET A 57 7.05 15.92 -5.86
C MET A 57 6.22 15.40 -7.05
N ILE A 58 6.07 14.07 -7.15
CA ILE A 58 5.27 13.45 -8.20
C ILE A 58 3.80 13.82 -7.95
N PRO A 59 3.06 14.30 -8.96
CA PRO A 59 1.65 14.62 -8.82
C PRO A 59 0.80 13.35 -8.76
N GLU A 60 -0.28 13.39 -7.99
CA GLU A 60 -1.26 12.32 -7.97
C GLU A 60 -2.26 12.45 -9.12
N THR A 61 -2.47 11.34 -9.83
CA THR A 61 -3.40 11.26 -10.97
C THR A 61 -4.74 10.61 -10.59
N LEU A 62 -4.81 9.98 -9.42
CA LEU A 62 -5.98 9.24 -8.94
C LEU A 62 -6.78 10.11 -7.98
N SER A 63 -8.11 10.00 -8.04
CA SER A 63 -9.00 10.70 -7.11
C SER A 63 -10.25 9.89 -6.82
N GLY A 64 -10.92 10.25 -5.72
CA GLY A 64 -12.18 9.64 -5.32
C GLY A 64 -12.08 8.11 -5.17
N PRO A 65 -13.07 7.35 -5.68
CA PRO A 65 -13.10 5.89 -5.52
C PRO A 65 -11.89 5.17 -6.14
N TYR A 66 -11.31 5.71 -7.21
CA TYR A 66 -10.20 5.06 -7.92
C TYR A 66 -8.91 4.99 -7.09
N LEU A 67 -8.67 5.98 -6.23
CA LEU A 67 -7.55 5.97 -5.29
C LEU A 67 -7.71 4.80 -4.30
N HIS A 68 -8.90 4.65 -3.72
CA HIS A 68 -9.19 3.57 -2.77
C HIS A 68 -9.11 2.19 -3.44
N LEU A 69 -9.57 2.08 -4.69
CA LEU A 69 -9.43 0.86 -5.48
C LEU A 69 -7.96 0.47 -5.65
N GLN A 70 -7.08 1.41 -5.97
CA GLN A 70 -5.65 1.13 -6.14
C GLN A 70 -4.99 0.69 -4.83
N VAL A 71 -5.39 1.29 -3.69
CA VAL A 71 -4.91 0.82 -2.37
C VAL A 71 -5.36 -0.61 -2.09
N TYR A 72 -6.63 -0.95 -2.37
CA TYR A 72 -7.12 -2.32 -2.21
C TYR A 72 -6.41 -3.31 -3.13
N LEU A 73 -6.25 -2.98 -4.41
CA LEU A 73 -5.55 -3.84 -5.37
C LEU A 73 -4.10 -4.06 -4.94
N LEU A 74 -3.38 -3.00 -4.55
CA LEU A 74 -2.00 -3.13 -4.09
C LEU A 74 -1.90 -3.94 -2.79
N ALA A 75 -2.84 -3.74 -1.84
CA ALA A 75 -2.91 -4.53 -0.61
C ALA A 75 -3.09 -6.03 -0.91
N SER A 76 -3.95 -6.37 -1.87
CA SER A 76 -4.14 -7.76 -2.29
C SER A 76 -2.91 -8.31 -3.02
N CYS A 77 -2.35 -7.55 -3.97
CA CYS A 77 -1.16 -7.96 -4.73
C CYS A 77 0.07 -8.17 -3.84
N TRP A 78 0.24 -7.36 -2.80
CA TRP A 78 1.33 -7.50 -1.83
C TRP A 78 1.05 -8.55 -0.75
N GLY A 79 -0.09 -9.23 -0.83
CA GLY A 79 -0.48 -10.26 0.12
C GLY A 79 -0.52 -9.74 1.54
N LEU A 80 -1.19 -8.60 1.75
CA LEU A 80 -1.42 -8.07 3.08
C LEU A 80 -2.31 -9.01 3.91
N SER A 81 -2.32 -8.88 5.23
CA SER A 81 -3.25 -9.66 6.06
C SER A 81 -4.72 -9.41 5.66
N ASP A 82 -5.57 -10.43 5.81
CA ASP A 82 -6.98 -10.37 5.42
C ASP A 82 -7.71 -9.18 6.05
N GLU A 83 -7.31 -8.83 7.27
CA GLU A 83 -7.83 -7.69 8.02
C GLU A 83 -7.53 -6.35 7.33
N LEU A 84 -6.29 -6.14 6.90
CA LEU A 84 -5.88 -4.92 6.17
C LEU A 84 -6.52 -4.87 4.78
N GLN A 85 -6.61 -6.01 4.09
CA GLN A 85 -7.30 -6.10 2.80
C GLN A 85 -8.80 -5.74 2.93
N HIS A 86 -9.49 -6.28 3.94
CA HIS A 86 -10.89 -5.93 4.22
C HIS A 86 -11.05 -4.44 4.54
N LYS A 87 -10.10 -3.86 5.27
CA LYS A 87 -10.14 -2.43 5.60
C LYS A 87 -9.98 -1.56 4.36
N ALA A 88 -9.06 -1.90 3.46
CA ALA A 88 -8.90 -1.21 2.19
C ALA A 88 -10.15 -1.35 1.31
N LEU A 89 -10.76 -2.55 1.26
CA LEU A 89 -11.99 -2.81 0.52
C LEU A 89 -13.16 -1.97 1.06
N ARG A 90 -13.33 -1.90 2.38
CA ARG A 90 -14.38 -1.05 2.99
C ARG A 90 -14.21 0.42 2.61
N SER A 91 -12.98 0.95 2.67
CA SER A 91 -12.73 2.33 2.24
C SER A 91 -13.10 2.56 0.76
N TYR A 92 -12.91 1.56 -0.10
CA TYR A 92 -13.34 1.63 -1.50
C TYR A 92 -14.87 1.62 -1.65
N THR A 93 -15.57 0.70 -0.97
CA THR A 93 -17.04 0.63 -1.02
C THR A 93 -17.68 1.89 -0.45
N ASP A 94 -17.18 2.40 0.67
CA ASP A 94 -17.66 3.64 1.29
C ASP A 94 -17.44 4.84 0.35
N ALA A 95 -16.36 4.85 -0.42
CA ALA A 95 -16.10 5.88 -1.41
C ALA A 95 -17.07 5.79 -2.60
N LEU A 96 -17.38 4.58 -3.08
CA LEU A 96 -18.37 4.38 -4.14
C LEU A 96 -19.75 4.88 -3.71
N ASP A 97 -20.20 4.53 -2.51
CA ASP A 97 -21.52 4.92 -2.00
C ASP A 97 -21.68 6.44 -1.83
N ARG A 98 -20.59 7.17 -1.61
CA ARG A 98 -20.61 8.65 -1.53
C ARG A 98 -20.65 9.33 -2.90
N HIS A 99 -20.36 8.60 -3.97
CA HIS A 99 -20.32 9.11 -5.35
C HIS A 99 -21.48 8.58 -6.20
N SER A 100 -22.36 7.76 -5.63
CA SER A 100 -23.64 7.29 -6.23
C SER A 100 -24.79 8.22 -5.90
#